data_AF-A0A087UTJ2-F1
#
_entry.id   AF-A0A087UTJ2-F1
#
_cell.length_a   1.000
_cell.length_b   1.000
_cell.length_c   1.000
_cell.angle_alpha   90.00
_cell.angle_beta   90.00
_cell.angle_gamma   90.00
#
_symmetry.space_group_name_H-M   'P 1'
#
loop_
_entity.id
_entity.type
_entity.pdbx_description
1 polymer ?
#
loop_
_entity_poly.entity_id
_entity_poly.type
_entity_poly.pdbx_seq_one_letter_code
_entity_poly.pdbx_strand_id
1 'polypeptide(L)'
;MKWRIELYPRGDRNESYVAVYLQRTDDNPETCNITFTVQGLDCKETSFCHREGTKIFKAQTASGYSNYIKRDTVFQSLENDALILKFTLKPVCEGSDQEVLPPLPYKNELFADVVLRAGSAEFKVHKAIVWARWPKLVEKMNAEGTCEKLFDIGSDVLEAIIGYVYTGKVDY
;
A
#
# COMPACT_ATOMS: atom_id res chain seq x y z
N MET A 1 12.25 2.08 -5.63
CA MET A 1 12.23 1.86 -7.09
C MET A 1 12.85 3.06 -7.79
N LYS A 2 13.57 2.85 -8.89
CA LYS A 2 14.19 3.91 -9.69
C LYS A 2 13.58 3.90 -11.08
N TRP A 3 13.11 5.05 -11.54
CA TRP A 3 12.43 5.21 -12.82
C TRP A 3 13.21 6.14 -13.74
N ARG A 4 13.15 5.85 -15.03
CA ARG A 4 13.69 6.66 -16.12
C ARG A 4 12.61 6.86 -17.17
N ILE A 5 12.59 8.04 -17.77
CA ILE A 5 11.79 8.31 -18.95
C ILE A 5 12.71 8.16 -20.17
N GLU A 6 12.26 7.41 -21.16
CA GLU A 6 12.89 7.37 -22.47
C GLU A 6 12.02 8.15 -23.45
N LEU A 7 12.62 9.14 -24.09
CA LEU A 7 11.98 9.99 -25.08
C LEU A 7 12.71 9.82 -26.41
N TYR A 8 11.95 9.54 -27.47
CA TYR A 8 12.45 9.45 -28.83
C TYR A 8 11.75 10.53 -29.67
N PRO A 9 12.34 11.73 -29.81
CA PRO A 9 11.71 12.84 -30.53
C PRO A 9 11.46 12.56 -32.02
N ARG A 10 12.21 11.62 -32.60
CA ARG A 10 12.04 11.11 -33.97
C ARG A 10 11.44 9.70 -33.99
N GLY A 11 10.73 9.32 -32.94
CA GLY A 11 10.13 7.99 -32.81
C GLY A 11 11.16 6.88 -32.63
N ASP A 12 10.65 5.70 -32.27
CA ASP A 12 11.42 4.45 -32.20
C ASP A 12 11.11 3.51 -33.38
N ARG A 13 9.87 3.58 -33.89
CA ARG A 13 9.37 2.78 -35.02
C ARG A 13 8.82 3.63 -36.16
N ASN A 14 8.33 4.83 -35.86
CA ASN A 14 7.72 5.73 -36.82
C ASN A 14 8.23 7.14 -36.62
N GLU A 15 8.99 7.64 -37.59
CA GLU A 15 9.66 8.95 -37.49
C GLU A 15 8.72 10.15 -37.51
N SER A 16 7.44 9.95 -37.86
CA SER A 16 6.40 10.98 -37.81
C SER A 16 5.84 11.20 -36.41
N TYR A 17 6.21 10.35 -35.44
CA TYR A 17 5.72 10.41 -34.06
C TYR A 17 6.87 10.61 -33.08
N VAL A 18 6.54 11.18 -31.93
CA VAL A 18 7.36 11.11 -30.73
C VAL A 18 6.98 9.82 -30.01
N ALA A 19 7.97 9.03 -29.60
CA ALA A 19 7.75 7.87 -28.74
C ALA A 19 8.17 8.19 -27.31
N VAL A 20 7.43 7.63 -26.34
CA VAL A 20 7.74 7.79 -24.92
C VAL A 20 7.58 6.48 -24.18
N TYR A 21 8.52 6.18 -23.31
CA TYR A 21 8.50 5.00 -22.46
C TYR A 21 8.85 5.35 -21.02
N LEU A 22 8.19 4.66 -20.10
CA LEU A 22 8.57 4.61 -18.71
C LEU A 22 9.40 3.34 -18.50
N GLN A 23 10.62 3.48 -18.00
CA GLN A 23 11.52 2.37 -17.72
C GLN A 23 11.78 2.27 -16.22
N ARG A 24 11.68 1.06 -15.68
CA ARG A 24 12.18 0.74 -14.35
C ARG A 24 13.64 0.33 -14.45
N THR A 25 14.50 0.94 -13.63
CA THR A 25 15.97 0.85 -13.75
C THR A 25 16.66 0.32 -12.49
N ASP A 26 15.90 -0.03 -11.46
CA ASP A 26 16.43 -0.75 -10.30
C ASP A 26 16.47 -2.26 -10.53
N ASP A 27 17.26 -2.94 -9.70
CA ASP A 27 17.46 -4.39 -9.73
C ASP A 27 16.57 -5.14 -8.73
N ASN A 28 15.54 -4.50 -8.15
CA ASN A 28 14.63 -5.19 -7.24
C ASN A 28 13.78 -6.21 -8.06
N PRO A 29 13.82 -7.52 -7.71
CA PRO A 29 13.11 -8.56 -8.46
C PRO A 29 11.58 -8.50 -8.32
N GLU A 30 11.04 -7.81 -7.31
CA GLU A 30 9.60 -7.64 -7.12
C GLU A 30 8.98 -6.95 -8.33
N THR A 31 7.81 -7.40 -8.77
CA THR A 31 7.06 -6.72 -9.83
C THR A 31 6.18 -5.62 -9.24
N CYS A 32 6.00 -4.51 -9.97
CA CYS A 32 5.10 -3.45 -9.53
C CYS A 32 4.03 -3.17 -10.59
N ASN A 33 2.78 -3.14 -10.15
CA ASN A 33 1.67 -2.72 -10.99
C ASN A 33 1.51 -1.20 -10.88
N ILE A 34 1.69 -0.49 -11.97
CA ILE A 34 1.67 0.97 -12.01
C ILE A 34 0.67 1.43 -13.07
N THR A 35 -0.25 2.28 -12.67
CA THR A 35 -0.99 3.15 -13.60
C THR A 35 -0.17 4.41 -13.82
N PHE A 36 0.24 4.65 -15.05
CA PHE A 36 1.00 5.85 -15.41
C PHE A 36 0.23 6.69 -16.41
N THR A 37 0.30 8.00 -16.23
CA THR A 37 -0.21 8.99 -17.19
C THR A 37 0.94 9.77 -17.79
N VAL A 38 0.79 10.12 -19.07
CA VAL A 38 1.71 10.97 -19.81
C VAL A 38 0.93 12.12 -20.42
N GLN A 39 1.28 13.35 -20.05
CA GLN A 39 0.66 14.56 -20.56
C GLN A 39 1.69 15.48 -21.22
N GLY A 40 1.35 16.01 -22.40
CA GLY A 40 2.05 17.14 -23.00
C GLY A 40 1.35 18.43 -22.59
N LEU A 41 2.12 19.36 -22.03
CA LEU A 41 1.63 20.63 -21.50
C LEU A 41 2.19 21.81 -22.28
N ASP A 42 1.37 22.83 -22.51
CA ASP A 42 1.84 24.14 -22.96
C ASP A 42 2.43 24.97 -21.80
N CYS A 43 2.85 26.21 -22.08
CA CYS A 43 3.44 27.09 -21.06
C CYS A 43 2.46 27.51 -19.95
N LYS A 44 1.15 27.34 -20.18
CA LYS A 44 0.07 27.64 -19.23
C LYS A 44 -0.39 26.38 -18.49
N GLU A 45 0.38 25.29 -18.58
CA GLU A 45 0.05 23.98 -18.04
C GLU A 45 -1.24 23.37 -18.61
N THR A 46 -1.69 23.82 -19.79
CA THR A 46 -2.85 23.26 -20.46
C THR A 46 -2.41 22.02 -21.25
N SER A 47 -3.15 20.93 -21.07
CA SER A 47 -2.84 19.64 -21.69
C SER A 47 -3.25 19.61 -23.16
N PHE A 48 -2.30 19.47 -24.09
CA PHE A 48 -2.58 19.25 -25.52
C PHE A 48 -2.54 17.77 -25.91
N CYS A 49 -1.97 16.90 -25.07
CA CYS A 49 -2.09 15.45 -25.23
C CYS A 49 -2.12 14.73 -23.88
N HIS A 50 -2.86 13.63 -23.83
CA HIS A 50 -3.01 12.82 -22.63
C HIS A 50 -3.12 11.34 -23.01
N ARG A 51 -2.36 10.49 -22.33
CA ARG A 51 -2.47 9.02 -22.36
C ARG A 51 -2.35 8.48 -20.97
N GLU A 52 -3.10 7.42 -20.71
CA GLU A 52 -3.04 6.63 -19.48
C GLU A 52 -2.90 5.15 -19.83
N GLY A 53 -2.16 4.42 -18.99
CA GLY A 53 -2.03 2.98 -19.12
C GLY A 53 -1.62 2.35 -17.79
N THR A 54 -2.10 1.13 -17.57
CA THR A 54 -1.72 0.31 -16.43
C THR A 54 -0.85 -0.85 -16.89
N LYS A 55 0.29 -1.03 -16.24
CA LYS A 55 1.26 -2.07 -16.58
C LYS A 55 1.98 -2.61 -15.36
N ILE A 56 2.30 -3.90 -15.44
CA ILE A 56 3.19 -4.57 -14.50
C ILE A 56 4.62 -4.43 -15.00
N PHE A 57 5.47 -3.80 -14.21
CA PHE A 57 6.89 -3.59 -14.50
C PHE A 57 7.74 -4.58 -13.70
N LYS A 58 8.59 -5.30 -14.43
CA LYS A 58 9.72 -6.06 -13.86
C LYS A 58 10.95 -5.15 -13.78
N ALA A 59 11.95 -5.58 -13.00
CA ALA A 59 13.26 -4.93 -12.99
C ALA A 59 13.80 -4.79 -14.43
N GLN A 60 14.41 -3.65 -14.75
CA GLN A 60 15.01 -3.35 -16.05
C GLN A 60 14.05 -3.42 -17.28
N THR A 61 12.74 -3.28 -17.08
CA THR A 61 11.76 -3.28 -18.18
C THR A 61 11.18 -1.89 -18.46
N ALA A 62 10.82 -1.66 -19.73
CA ALA A 62 10.21 -0.44 -20.20
C ALA A 62 8.83 -0.70 -20.83
N SER A 63 7.92 0.24 -20.68
CA SER A 63 6.60 0.22 -21.34
C SER A 63 6.12 1.64 -21.61
N GLY A 64 5.38 1.82 -22.70
CA GLY A 64 4.99 3.14 -23.16
C GLY A 64 4.29 3.10 -24.51
N TYR A 65 4.47 4.17 -25.29
CA TYR A 65 3.77 4.42 -26.53
C TYR A 65 4.76 4.79 -27.64
N SER A 66 4.91 3.89 -28.62
CA SER A 66 5.71 4.13 -29.83
C SER A 66 5.15 5.28 -30.68
N ASN A 67 3.82 5.43 -30.70
CA ASN A 67 3.11 6.50 -31.40
C ASN A 67 2.37 7.39 -30.39
N TYR A 68 3.11 8.02 -29.46
CA TYR A 68 2.48 8.84 -28.41
C TYR A 68 1.74 10.05 -29.00
N ILE A 69 2.45 10.86 -29.79
CA ILE A 69 1.92 12.06 -30.43
C ILE A 69 2.64 12.31 -31.77
N LYS A 70 1.93 12.87 -32.76
CA LYS A 70 2.53 13.29 -34.03
C LYS A 70 3.51 14.45 -33.78
N ARG A 71 4.68 14.41 -34.44
CA ARG A 71 5.69 15.46 -34.30
C ARG A 71 5.20 16.82 -34.77
N ASP A 72 4.45 16.87 -35.86
CA ASP A 72 3.91 18.14 -36.37
C ASP A 72 2.99 18.81 -35.33
N THR A 73 2.19 18.02 -34.62
CA THR A 73 1.36 18.51 -33.51
C THR A 73 2.22 19.04 -32.37
N VAL A 74 3.29 18.33 -32.00
CA VAL A 74 4.21 18.81 -30.96
C VAL A 74 4.81 20.16 -31.37
N PHE A 75 5.38 20.26 -32.58
CA PHE A 75 6.02 21.48 -33.07
C PHE A 75 5.07 22.68 -33.15
N GLN A 76 3.80 22.45 -33.49
CA GLN A 76 2.78 23.50 -33.49
C GLN A 76 2.39 23.95 -32.07
N SER A 77 2.62 23.12 -31.06
CA SER A 77 2.28 23.39 -29.66
C SER A 77 3.47 23.87 -28.82
N LEU A 78 4.70 23.92 -29.37
CA LEU A 78 5.86 24.39 -28.63
C LEU A 78 5.81 25.90 -28.46
N GLU A 79 6.00 26.35 -27.22
CA GLU A 79 6.33 27.73 -26.93
C GLU A 79 7.79 27.81 -26.50
N ASN A 80 8.55 28.75 -27.08
CA ASN A 80 9.98 28.92 -26.83
C ASN A 80 10.81 27.65 -27.04
N ASP A 81 10.45 26.84 -28.04
CA ASP A 81 11.11 25.56 -28.36
C ASP A 81 11.20 24.56 -27.18
N ALA A 82 10.34 24.71 -26.17
CA ALA A 82 10.32 23.88 -24.98
C ALA A 82 9.15 22.88 -25.02
N LEU A 83 9.46 21.59 -24.87
CA LEU A 83 8.46 20.53 -24.70
C LEU A 83 8.34 20.17 -23.21
N ILE A 84 7.16 20.35 -22.64
CA ILE A 84 6.86 19.97 -21.26
C ILE A 84 6.07 18.66 -21.27
N LEU A 85 6.65 17.62 -20.66
CA LEU A 85 5.98 16.33 -20.44
C LEU A 85 5.81 16.08 -18.95
N LYS A 86 4.57 15.87 -18.52
CA LYS A 86 4.23 15.51 -17.15
C LYS A 86 3.89 14.02 -17.07
N PHE A 87 4.64 13.32 -16.23
CA PHE A 87 4.41 11.91 -15.91
C PHE A 87 3.84 11.79 -14.51
N THR A 88 2.71 11.11 -14.36
CA THR A 88 2.16 10.76 -13.03
C THR A 88 2.15 9.25 -12.90
N LEU A 89 2.82 8.73 -11.87
CA LEU A 89 2.84 7.29 -11.58
C LEU A 89 2.02 7.03 -10.32
N LYS A 90 1.06 6.12 -10.42
CA LYS A 90 0.22 5.66 -9.30
C LYS A 90 0.41 4.16 -9.14
N PRO A 91 0.92 3.68 -7.99
CA PRO A 91 0.95 2.25 -7.73
C PRO A 91 -0.48 1.72 -7.64
N VAL A 92 -0.73 0.61 -8.31
CA VAL A 92 -1.94 -0.18 -8.16
C VAL A 92 -1.65 -1.21 -7.09
N CYS A 93 -2.05 -0.91 -5.87
CA CYS A 93 -2.13 -1.92 -4.84
C CYS A 93 -3.33 -2.78 -5.21
N GLU A 94 -3.09 -4.04 -5.60
CA GLU A 94 -4.13 -5.06 -5.47
C GLU A 94 -4.34 -5.19 -3.96
N GLY A 95 -5.31 -4.44 -3.44
CA GLY A 95 -5.86 -4.72 -2.14
C GLY A 95 -6.40 -6.14 -2.22
N SER A 96 -5.63 -7.11 -1.76
CA SER A 96 -6.28 -8.25 -1.18
C SER A 96 -7.01 -7.68 0.04
N ASP A 97 -8.30 -7.38 -0.12
CA ASP A 97 -9.21 -7.22 1.01
C ASP A 97 -9.32 -8.53 1.83
N GLN A 98 -8.51 -9.54 1.51
CA GLN A 98 -8.11 -10.54 2.47
C GLN A 98 -7.16 -9.88 3.48
N GLU A 99 -7.71 -9.51 4.63
CA GLU A 99 -6.99 -9.52 5.88
C GLU A 99 -6.01 -10.72 5.84
N VAL A 100 -4.71 -10.44 5.74
CA VAL A 100 -3.64 -11.45 5.55
C VAL A 100 -3.63 -12.48 6.69
N LEU A 101 -4.37 -12.21 7.76
CA LEU A 101 -4.69 -13.15 8.80
C LEU A 101 -6.21 -13.10 9.03
N PRO A 102 -6.93 -14.23 9.08
CA PRO A 102 -8.26 -14.22 9.64
C PRO A 102 -8.19 -13.56 11.03
N PRO A 103 -9.24 -12.84 11.47
CA PRO A 103 -9.27 -12.34 12.83
C PRO A 103 -8.94 -13.52 13.75
N LEU A 104 -7.98 -13.36 14.66
CA LEU A 104 -7.61 -14.40 15.62
C LEU A 104 -8.63 -14.30 16.78
N PRO A 105 -9.80 -14.95 16.78
CA PRO A 105 -10.70 -14.82 17.91
C PRO A 105 -10.03 -15.44 19.14
N TYR A 106 -10.05 -14.75 20.28
CA TYR A 106 -9.65 -15.38 21.55
C TYR A 106 -10.53 -16.61 21.89
N LYS A 107 -11.76 -16.66 21.35
CA LYS A 107 -12.75 -17.73 21.61
C LYS A 107 -12.35 -19.12 21.11
N ASN A 108 -11.38 -19.25 20.22
CA ASN A 108 -10.93 -20.57 19.76
C ASN A 108 -9.83 -21.17 20.66
N GLU A 109 -9.29 -20.39 21.62
CA GLU A 109 -8.22 -20.76 22.56
C GLU A 109 -6.92 -21.31 21.92
N LEU A 110 -6.78 -21.20 20.59
CA LEU A 110 -5.63 -21.77 19.89
C LEU A 110 -4.38 -20.96 20.16
N PHE A 111 -3.32 -21.60 20.66
CA PHE A 111 -2.03 -20.95 20.98
C PHE A 111 -2.11 -19.90 22.11
N ALA A 112 -3.16 -19.94 22.94
CA ALA A 112 -3.24 -19.08 24.11
C ALA A 112 -2.15 -19.41 25.13
N ASP A 113 -1.53 -18.36 25.66
CA ASP A 113 -0.36 -18.42 26.55
C ASP A 113 -0.46 -17.44 27.73
N VAL A 114 -1.60 -16.76 27.86
CA VAL A 114 -2.02 -15.96 29.02
C VAL A 114 -3.45 -16.29 29.43
N VAL A 115 -3.71 -16.26 30.73
CA VAL A 115 -5.05 -16.44 31.31
C VAL A 115 -5.47 -15.17 32.05
N LEU A 116 -6.58 -14.56 31.64
CA LEU A 116 -7.20 -13.45 32.36
C LEU A 116 -8.45 -13.96 33.07
N ARG A 117 -8.66 -13.55 34.32
CA ARG A 117 -9.78 -14.01 35.16
C ARG A 117 -10.62 -12.84 35.66
N ALA A 118 -11.93 -13.06 35.73
CA ALA A 118 -12.88 -12.19 36.43
C ALA A 118 -13.82 -13.08 37.25
N GLY A 119 -13.64 -13.07 38.58
CA GLY A 119 -14.31 -14.03 39.47
C GLY A 119 -13.96 -15.47 39.11
N SER A 120 -14.98 -16.28 38.79
CA SER A 120 -14.83 -17.68 38.36
C SER A 120 -14.64 -17.84 36.84
N ALA A 121 -14.78 -16.77 36.05
CA ALA A 121 -14.63 -16.83 34.60
C ALA A 121 -13.14 -16.79 34.20
N GLU A 122 -12.77 -17.65 33.26
CA GLU A 122 -11.42 -17.73 32.68
C GLU A 122 -11.46 -17.36 31.18
N PHE A 123 -10.50 -16.53 30.77
CA PHE A 123 -10.31 -16.14 29.38
C PHE A 123 -8.88 -16.42 28.96
N LYS A 124 -8.70 -17.38 28.05
CA LYS A 124 -7.39 -17.70 27.49
C LYS A 124 -7.11 -16.81 26.28
N VAL A 125 -6.00 -16.08 26.32
CA VAL A 125 -5.64 -15.05 25.35
C VAL A 125 -4.19 -15.16 24.91
N HIS A 126 -3.80 -14.39 23.90
CA HIS A 126 -2.46 -14.42 23.28
C HIS A 126 -1.60 -13.26 23.77
N LYS A 127 -0.41 -13.55 24.32
CA LYS A 127 0.59 -12.57 24.73
C LYS A 127 0.91 -11.60 23.61
N ALA A 128 1.11 -12.09 22.39
CA ALA A 128 1.45 -11.23 21.25
C ALA A 128 0.43 -10.10 21.06
N ILE A 129 -0.87 -10.40 21.20
CA ILE A 129 -1.95 -9.44 21.01
C ILE A 129 -2.07 -8.52 22.24
N VAL A 130 -2.10 -9.10 23.44
CA VAL A 130 -2.20 -8.33 24.69
C VAL A 130 -0.99 -7.42 24.86
N TRP A 131 0.20 -7.84 24.44
CA TRP A 131 1.42 -7.05 24.56
C TRP A 131 1.44 -5.88 23.59
N ALA A 132 0.95 -6.08 22.38
CA ALA A 132 0.84 -5.00 21.42
C ALA A 132 -0.23 -3.97 21.81
N ARG A 133 -1.33 -4.40 22.46
CA ARG A 133 -2.55 -3.58 22.58
C ARG A 133 -2.98 -3.24 24.01
N TRP A 134 -2.33 -3.82 25.02
CA TRP A 134 -2.54 -3.51 26.44
C TRP A 134 -1.19 -3.44 27.22
N PRO A 135 -0.29 -2.53 26.86
CA PRO A 135 1.08 -2.50 27.40
C PRO A 135 1.14 -2.33 28.93
N LYS A 136 0.22 -1.59 29.54
CA LYS A 136 0.17 -1.44 31.01
C LYS A 136 -0.14 -2.75 31.74
N LEU A 137 -0.90 -3.66 31.13
CA LEU A 137 -1.13 -4.98 31.72
C LEU A 137 0.14 -5.81 31.68
N VAL A 138 0.88 -5.73 30.57
CA VAL A 138 2.18 -6.39 30.41
C VAL A 138 3.18 -5.97 31.46
N GLU A 139 3.33 -4.66 31.69
CA GLU A 139 4.25 -4.13 32.70
C GLU A 139 3.96 -4.76 34.07
N LYS A 140 2.68 -4.85 34.45
CA LYS A 140 2.26 -5.47 35.70
C LYS A 140 2.54 -6.98 35.73
N MET A 141 2.18 -7.70 34.67
CA MET A 141 2.37 -9.15 34.60
C MET A 141 3.86 -9.54 34.59
N ASN A 142 4.69 -8.76 33.90
CA ASN A 142 6.14 -8.95 33.90
C ASN A 142 6.75 -8.65 35.27
N ALA A 143 6.30 -7.59 35.95
CA ALA A 143 6.76 -7.28 37.30
C ALA A 143 6.38 -8.37 38.31
N GLU A 144 5.23 -9.01 38.12
CA GLU A 144 4.73 -10.12 38.95
C GLU A 144 5.29 -11.49 38.52
N GLY A 145 5.93 -11.59 37.35
CA GLY A 145 6.45 -12.85 36.81
C GLY A 145 5.36 -13.88 36.46
N THR A 146 4.13 -13.44 36.18
CA THR A 146 2.96 -14.31 35.99
C THR A 146 2.41 -14.26 34.56
N CYS A 147 1.87 -15.38 34.10
CA CYS A 147 1.09 -15.48 32.85
C CYS A 147 -0.42 -15.49 33.11
N GLU A 148 -0.83 -15.25 34.36
CA GLU A 148 -2.21 -15.24 34.80
C GLU A 148 -2.53 -13.97 35.60
N LYS A 149 -3.70 -13.35 35.35
CA LYS A 149 -4.14 -12.15 36.06
C LYS A 149 -5.62 -12.18 36.43
N LEU A 150 -5.92 -11.97 37.71
CA LEU A 150 -7.27 -11.75 38.22
C LEU A 150 -7.62 -10.26 38.22
N PHE A 151 -8.81 -9.93 37.72
CA PHE A 151 -9.39 -8.59 37.71
C PHE A 151 -10.59 -8.51 38.66
N ASP A 152 -10.69 -7.36 39.33
CA ASP A 152 -11.83 -6.99 40.18
C ASP A 152 -12.89 -6.24 39.35
N ILE A 153 -13.39 -6.90 38.30
CA ILE A 153 -14.45 -6.40 37.41
C ILE A 153 -15.41 -7.53 37.05
N GLY A 154 -16.59 -7.19 36.53
CA GLY A 154 -17.54 -8.17 35.98
C GLY A 154 -16.95 -8.95 34.79
N SER A 155 -17.29 -10.23 34.68
CA SER A 155 -16.80 -11.09 33.60
C SER A 155 -17.24 -10.60 32.21
N ASP A 156 -18.42 -10.00 32.11
CA ASP A 156 -18.95 -9.32 30.93
C ASP A 156 -18.09 -8.11 30.51
N VAL A 157 -17.67 -7.32 31.49
CA VAL A 157 -16.79 -6.15 31.26
C VAL A 157 -15.41 -6.61 30.81
N LEU A 158 -14.84 -7.65 31.44
CA LEU A 158 -13.57 -8.21 31.03
C LEU A 158 -13.65 -8.79 29.60
N GLU A 159 -14.73 -9.49 29.26
CA GLU A 159 -14.95 -10.00 27.91
C GLU A 159 -15.02 -8.89 26.87
N ALA A 160 -15.74 -7.79 27.16
CA ALA A 160 -15.81 -6.63 26.27
C ALA A 160 -14.44 -5.97 26.07
N ILE A 161 -13.63 -5.84 27.13
CA ILE A 161 -12.25 -5.33 27.04
C ILE A 161 -11.40 -6.26 26.17
N ILE A 162 -11.49 -7.58 26.35
CA ILE A 162 -10.75 -8.55 25.52
C ILE A 162 -11.21 -8.44 24.06
N GLY A 163 -12.52 -8.35 23.81
CA GLY A 163 -13.09 -8.11 22.49
C GLY A 163 -12.47 -6.88 21.82
N TYR A 164 -12.42 -5.75 22.54
CA TYR A 164 -11.79 -4.52 22.05
C TYR A 164 -10.28 -4.68 21.79
N VAL A 165 -9.56 -5.35 22.69
CA VAL A 165 -8.12 -5.64 22.52
C VAL A 165 -7.86 -6.45 21.26
N TYR A 166 -8.78 -7.32 20.86
CA TYR A 166 -8.63 -8.14 19.67
C TYR A 166 -9.11 -7.45 18.39
N THR A 167 -10.23 -6.73 18.42
CA THR A 167 -10.89 -6.21 17.22
C THR A 167 -10.75 -4.70 17.03
N GLY A 168 -10.41 -3.95 18.08
CA GLY A 168 -10.48 -2.49 18.10
C GLY A 168 -11.90 -1.92 18.11
N LYS A 169 -12.92 -2.75 18.31
CA LYS A 169 -14.34 -2.36 18.34
C LYS A 169 -14.97 -2.76 19.67
N VAL A 170 -15.94 -1.97 20.11
CA VAL A 170 -16.82 -2.30 21.24
C VAL A 170 -18.20 -2.52 20.65
N ASP A 171 -18.79 -3.68 20.91
CA ASP A 171 -20.18 -3.95 20.54
C ASP A 171 -21.08 -3.23 21.56
N TYR A 172 -21.97 -2.35 21.07
CA TYR A 172 -22.92 -1.56 21.87
C TYR A 172 -24.30 -2.20 21.89
#